data_AF-B5XSJ4-F1
#
_entry.id   AF-B5XSJ4-F1
#
_cell.length_a   1.000
_cell.length_b   1.000
_cell.length_c   1.000
_cell.angle_alpha   90.00
_cell.angle_beta   90.00
_cell.angle_gamma   90.00
#
_symmetry.space_group_name_H-M   'P 1'
#
loop_
_entity.id
_entity.type
_entity.pdbx_description
1 polymer ?
#
loop_
_entity_poly.entity_id
_entity_poly.type
_entity_poly.pdbx_seq_one_letter_code
_entity_poly.pdbx_strand_id
1 'polypeptide(L)' 'MSPPCKASDAGNDSDEDLQSDVETAQCLRQLRLDKYRWQAYYRAVSK' A
#
# COMPACT_ATOMS: atom_id res chain seq x y z
N MET A 1 3.16 6.89 -9.85
CA MET A 1 2.34 6.20 -8.84
C MET A 1 2.47 4.72 -9.12
N SER A 2 2.92 3.94 -8.15
CA SER A 2 2.96 2.48 -8.28
C SER A 2 1.53 1.95 -8.49
N PRO A 3 1.35 0.85 -9.23
CA PRO A 3 0.03 0.24 -9.41
C PRO A 3 -0.62 -0.07 -8.04
N PRO A 4 -1.96 0.01 -7.93
CA PRO A 4 -2.64 -0.29 -6.67
C PRO A 4 -2.31 -1.72 -6.23
N CYS A 5 -1.96 -1.87 -4.96
CA CYS A 5 -1.66 -3.17 -4.35
C CYS A 5 -2.87 -4.09 -4.55
N LYS A 6 -2.67 -5.28 -5.12
CA LYS A 6 -3.73 -6.27 -5.37
C LYS A 6 -3.53 -7.41 -4.37
N ALA A 7 -4.50 -7.63 -3.49
CA ALA A 7 -4.54 -8.84 -2.67
C ALA A 7 -4.74 -10.06 -3.61
N SER A 8 -4.05 -11.17 -3.35
CA SER A 8 -4.30 -12.41 -4.10
C SER A 8 -5.67 -12.97 -3.71
N ASP A 9 -6.30 -13.70 -4.63
CA ASP A 9 -7.48 -14.50 -4.31
C ASP A 9 -6.98 -15.77 -3.61
N ALA A 10 -7.30 -15.94 -2.34
CA ALA A 10 -6.88 -17.11 -1.56
C ALA A 10 -7.44 -18.40 -2.20
N GLY A 11 -6.60 -19.42 -2.42
CA GLY A 11 -7.15 -20.75 -2.75
C GLY A 11 -6.30 -21.76 -3.50
N ASN A 12 -5.06 -21.46 -3.90
CA ASN A 12 -4.23 -22.44 -4.63
C ASN A 12 -2.96 -22.88 -3.88
N ASP A 13 -2.22 -21.95 -3.27
CA ASP A 13 -0.96 -22.23 -2.57
C ASP A 13 -0.80 -21.27 -1.39
N SER A 14 -0.68 -21.82 -0.18
CA SER A 14 -0.58 -21.04 1.04
C SER A 14 0.68 -20.18 1.12
N ASP A 15 1.79 -20.63 0.51
CA ASP A 15 3.04 -19.88 0.52
C ASP A 15 2.99 -18.72 -0.47
N GLU A 16 2.39 -18.94 -1.65
CA GLU A 16 2.15 -17.89 -2.65
C GLU A 16 1.15 -16.82 -2.13
N ASP A 17 0.09 -17.27 -1.47
CA ASP A 17 -0.90 -16.39 -0.83
C ASP A 17 -0.27 -15.59 0.31
N LEU A 18 0.54 -16.22 1.18
CA LEU A 18 1.25 -15.54 2.27
C LEU A 18 2.23 -14.49 1.74
N GLN A 19 2.99 -14.81 0.69
CA GLN A 19 3.92 -13.87 0.07
C GLN A 19 3.18 -12.67 -0.53
N SER A 20 2.08 -12.91 -1.23
CA SER A 20 1.22 -11.88 -1.81
C SER A 20 0.62 -10.95 -0.75
N ASP A 21 0.21 -11.50 0.39
CA ASP A 21 -0.30 -10.73 1.53
C ASP A 21 0.79 -9.83 2.15
N VAL A 22 2.01 -10.35 2.32
CA VAL A 22 3.16 -9.59 2.84
C VAL A 22 3.50 -8.43 1.93
N GLU A 23 3.59 -8.66 0.62
CA GLU A 23 3.85 -7.63 -0.38
C GLU A 23 2.75 -6.56 -0.40
N THR A 24 1.49 -7.00 -0.32
CA THR A 24 0.33 -6.11 -0.23
C THR A 24 0.39 -5.24 1.03
N ALA A 25 0.72 -5.81 2.19
CA ALA A 25 0.86 -5.06 3.43
C ALA A 25 1.97 -4.00 3.36
N GLN A 26 3.12 -4.35 2.78
CA GLN A 26 4.23 -3.41 2.57
C GLN A 26 3.83 -2.27 1.61
N CYS A 27 3.14 -2.60 0.53
CA CYS A 27 2.64 -1.64 -0.45
C CYS A 27 1.62 -0.66 0.18
N LEU A 28 0.65 -1.17 0.96
CA LEU A 28 -0.34 -0.35 1.67
C LEU A 28 0.32 0.57 2.71
N ARG A 29 1.36 0.10 3.40
CA ARG A 29 2.14 0.93 4.33
C ARG A 29 2.75 2.12 3.61
N GLN A 30 3.37 1.91 2.45
CA GLN A 30 3.99 2.99 1.67
C GLN A 30 2.95 4.00 1.20
N LEU A 31 1.81 3.53 0.66
CA LEU A 31 0.72 4.39 0.22
C LEU A 31 0.17 5.27 1.36
N ARG A 32 0.04 4.71 2.57
CA ARG A 32 -0.41 5.46 3.74
C ARG A 32 0.58 6.55 4.15
N LEU A 33 1.87 6.27 4.12
CA LEU A 33 2.92 7.26 4.39
C LEU A 33 2.89 8.39 3.35
N ASP A 34 2.75 8.05 2.08
CA ASP A 34 2.68 9.05 1.01
C ASP A 34 1.43 9.92 1.15
N LYS A 35 0.28 9.34 1.51
CA LYS A 35 -0.92 10.11 1.83
C LYS A 35 -0.67 11.12 2.96
N TYR A 36 0.00 10.72 4.04
CA TYR A 36 0.31 11.65 5.14
C TYR A 36 1.29 12.73 4.73
N ARG A 37 2.30 12.40 3.91
CA ARG A 37 3.22 13.39 3.32
C ARG A 37 2.48 14.42 2.48
N TRP A 38 1.57 13.97 1.61
CA TRP A 38 0.73 14.87 0.82
C TRP A 38 -0.17 15.73 1.68
N GLN A 39 -0.82 15.16 2.70
CA GLN A 39 -1.64 15.94 3.64
C GLN A 39 -0.83 17.02 4.36
N ALA A 40 0.40 16.70 4.79
CA ALA A 40 1.31 17.66 5.41
C ALA A 40 1.73 18.76 4.43
N TYR A 41 2.11 18.40 3.20
CA TYR A 41 2.43 19.34 2.13
C TYR A 41 1.27 20.29 1.85
N TYR A 42 0.06 19.76 1.62
CA TYR A 42 -1.13 20.56 1.35
C TYR A 42 -1.40 21.55 2.48
N ARG A 43 -1.31 21.14 3.75
CA ARG A 43 -1.47 22.03 4.91
C ARG A 43 -0.41 23.12 5.00
N ALA A 44 0.79 22.86 4.52
CA ALA A 44 1.88 23.84 4.52
C ALA A 44 1.72 24.88 3.42
N VAL A 45 1.20 24.49 2.24
CA VAL A 45 1.04 25.40 1.10
C VAL A 45 -0.31 26.11 1.04
N SER A 46 -1.31 25.66 1.81
CA SER A 46 -2.63 26.31 1.90
C SER A 46 -2.73 27.37 3.00
N LYS A 47 -1.60 27.77 3.59
CA LYS A 47 -1.46 28.93 4.49
C LYS A 47 -0.81 30.09 3.74
#